data_AF-A0A1M4WE47-F1
#
_entry.id   AF-A0A1M4WE47-F1
#
_cell.length_a   1.000
_cell.length_b   1.000
_cell.length_c   1.000
_cell.angle_alpha   90.00
_cell.angle_beta   90.00
_cell.angle_gamma   90.00
#
_symmetry.space_group_name_H-M   'P 1'
#
loop_
_entity.id
_entity.type
_entity.pdbx_description
1 polymer ?
#
loop_
_entity_poly.entity_id
_entity_poly.type
_entity_poly.pdbx_seq_one_letter_code
_entity_poly.pdbx_strand_id
1 'polypeptide(L)'
;MRSPDFVEATYERIATDPAYRARLLADPVATVSAEFGYTPGPDLKIEIIEQADDTIIIIVPPKPEAGEDLERALERVTEQSLDLLFSSGIGGFFIPDDAQKWLLRAMRLASQEKADPAGS
;
A
#
# COMPACT_ATOMS: atom_id res chain seq x y z
N MET A 1 5.15 -17.64 21.32
CA MET A 1 3.95 -18.17 20.63
C MET A 1 3.53 -17.07 19.67
N ARG A 2 3.88 -17.19 18.38
CA ARG A 2 3.50 -16.20 17.37
C ARG A 2 1.99 -16.28 17.22
N SER A 3 1.30 -15.18 17.47
CA SER A 3 -0.10 -14.99 17.07
C SER A 3 -0.22 -15.36 15.59
N PRO A 4 -1.34 -15.93 15.09
CA PRO A 4 -1.57 -16.00 13.64
C PRO A 4 -1.16 -14.67 13.02
N ASP A 5 -0.34 -14.74 11.97
CA ASP A 5 0.26 -13.55 11.37
C ASP A 5 -0.87 -12.55 11.12
N PHE A 6 -0.73 -11.33 11.65
CA PHE A 6 -1.78 -10.30 11.65
C PHE A 6 -2.45 -10.15 10.26
N VAL A 7 -1.67 -10.39 9.21
CA VAL A 7 -2.10 -10.44 7.81
C VAL A 7 -3.11 -11.55 7.52
N GLU A 8 -2.84 -12.80 7.94
CA GLU A 8 -3.72 -13.94 7.66
C GLU A 8 -5.07 -13.74 8.35
N ALA A 9 -5.05 -13.32 9.62
CA ALA A 9 -6.27 -13.02 10.37
C ALA A 9 -7.05 -11.83 9.75
N THR A 10 -6.35 -10.80 9.27
CA THR A 10 -6.98 -9.64 8.62
C THR A 10 -7.58 -10.04 7.27
N TYR A 11 -6.87 -10.82 6.46
CA TYR A 11 -7.34 -11.33 5.18
C TYR A 11 -8.56 -12.24 5.35
N GLU A 12 -8.48 -13.23 6.25
CA GLU A 12 -9.59 -14.13 6.56
C GLU A 12 -10.85 -13.34 6.97
N ARG A 13 -10.68 -12.32 7.81
CA ARG A 13 -11.81 -11.50 8.27
C ARG A 13 -12.41 -10.65 7.14
N ILE A 14 -11.59 -10.02 6.30
CA ILE A 14 -12.07 -9.27 5.13
C ILE A 14 -12.85 -10.20 4.18
N ALA A 15 -12.37 -11.45 4.01
CA ALA A 15 -12.98 -12.42 3.12
C ALA A 15 -14.28 -13.03 3.69
N THR A 16 -14.36 -13.23 5.00
CA THR A 16 -15.45 -13.98 5.65
C THR A 16 -16.49 -13.12 6.37
N ASP A 17 -16.20 -11.85 6.66
CA ASP A 17 -17.13 -10.88 7.29
C ASP A 17 -17.45 -9.73 6.32
N PRO A 18 -18.51 -9.87 5.49
CA PRO A 18 -18.96 -8.82 4.57
C PRO A 18 -19.36 -7.52 5.29
N ALA A 19 -19.83 -7.60 6.54
CA ALA A 19 -20.24 -6.43 7.29
C ALA A 19 -19.03 -5.64 7.78
N TYR A 20 -17.96 -6.32 8.19
CA TYR A 20 -16.67 -5.69 8.48
C TYR A 20 -16.11 -5.02 7.24
N ARG A 21 -16.07 -5.71 6.10
CA ARG A 21 -15.60 -5.16 4.83
C ARG A 21 -16.37 -3.90 4.43
N ALA A 22 -17.70 -3.92 4.52
CA ALA A 22 -18.54 -2.76 4.21
C ALA A 22 -18.25 -1.57 5.15
N ARG A 23 -18.07 -1.80 6.47
CA ARG A 23 -17.70 -0.73 7.41
C ARG A 23 -16.32 -0.16 7.10
N LEU A 24 -15.35 -1.03 6.82
CA LEU A 24 -13.99 -0.64 6.50
C LEU A 24 -13.94 0.31 5.29
N LEU A 25 -14.72 0.02 4.24
CA LEU A 25 -14.79 0.85 3.04
C LEU A 25 -15.61 2.14 3.24
N ALA A 26 -16.69 2.09 4.03
CA ALA A 26 -17.58 3.24 4.24
C ALA A 26 -17.02 4.27 5.22
N ASP A 27 -16.35 3.82 6.29
CA ASP A 27 -15.73 4.68 7.29
C ASP A 27 -14.38 4.10 7.73
N PRO A 28 -13.32 4.32 6.91
CA PRO A 28 -11.98 3.81 7.17
C PRO A 28 -11.42 4.29 8.51
N VAL A 29 -11.59 5.58 8.83
CA VAL A 29 -11.01 6.19 10.03
C VAL A 29 -11.64 5.56 11.27
N ALA A 30 -12.96 5.52 11.38
CA ALA A 30 -13.61 4.94 12.55
C ALA A 30 -13.31 3.45 12.68
N THR A 31 -13.32 2.71 11.56
CA THR A 31 -13.07 1.26 11.57
C THR A 31 -11.65 0.94 12.01
N VAL A 32 -10.63 1.56 11.41
CA VAL A 32 -9.22 1.37 11.80
C VAL A 32 -9.00 1.80 13.25
N SER A 33 -9.57 2.94 13.66
CA SER A 33 -9.44 3.44 15.03
C SER A 33 -9.97 2.45 16.07
N ALA A 34 -11.12 1.82 15.79
CA ALA A 34 -11.72 0.82 16.66
C ALA A 34 -10.87 -0.46 16.78
N GLU A 35 -10.18 -0.86 15.71
CA GLU A 35 -9.33 -2.06 15.68
C GLU A 35 -8.00 -1.85 16.43
N PHE A 36 -7.36 -0.69 16.26
CA PHE A 36 -6.06 -0.40 16.88
C PHE A 36 -6.19 0.25 18.27
N GLY A 37 -7.41 0.57 18.71
CA GLY A 37 -7.65 1.27 19.97
C GLY A 37 -7.05 2.69 20.00
N TYR A 38 -6.87 3.30 18.83
CA TYR A 38 -6.25 4.61 18.67
C TYR A 38 -7.26 5.57 18.04
N THR A 39 -7.46 6.74 18.64
CA THR A 39 -8.30 7.79 18.05
C THR A 39 -7.39 8.85 17.42
N PRO A 40 -7.32 8.92 16.08
CA PRO A 40 -6.50 9.90 15.41
C PRO A 40 -7.07 11.31 15.57
N GLY A 41 -6.21 12.31 15.43
CA GLY A 41 -6.62 13.72 15.41
C GLY A 41 -7.56 14.03 14.23
N PRO A 42 -8.28 15.17 14.26
CA PRO A 42 -9.29 15.53 13.27
C PRO A 42 -8.72 15.66 11.84
N ASP A 43 -7.41 15.82 11.70
CA ASP A 43 -6.74 16.03 10.42
C ASP A 43 -6.29 14.71 9.74
N LEU A 44 -6.47 13.55 10.39
CA LEU A 44 -6.08 12.28 9.76
C LEU A 44 -7.08 11.92 8.65
N LYS A 45 -6.55 11.80 7.44
CA LYS A 45 -7.25 11.19 6.31
C LYS A 45 -6.75 9.77 6.11
N ILE A 46 -7.66 8.80 6.13
CA ILE A 46 -7.39 7.42 5.69
C ILE A 46 -8.20 7.17 4.42
N GLU A 47 -7.53 6.69 3.39
CA GLU A 47 -8.14 6.30 2.12
C GLU A 47 -7.88 4.80 1.91
N ILE A 48 -8.94 4.05 1.65
CA ILE A 48 -8.86 2.61 1.37
C ILE A 48 -9.24 2.40 -0.07
N ILE A 49 -8.34 1.76 -0.82
CA ILE A 49 -8.56 1.37 -2.20
C ILE A 49 -8.93 -0.11 -2.20
N GLU A 50 -10.15 -0.42 -2.65
CA GLU A 50 -10.57 -1.80 -2.89
C GLU A 50 -9.82 -2.35 -4.10
N GLN A 51 -9.05 -3.41 -3.89
CA GLN A 51 -8.37 -4.11 -4.98
C GLN A 51 -9.39 -4.96 -5.75
N ALA A 52 -9.39 -4.82 -7.08
CA ALA A 52 -10.04 -5.74 -8.01
C ALA A 52 -9.00 -6.68 -8.64
N ASP A 53 -9.42 -7.89 -9.02
CA ASP A 53 -8.53 -8.96 -9.50
C ASP A 53 -7.65 -8.57 -10.71
N ASP A 54 -8.14 -7.65 -11.55
CA ASP A 54 -7.48 -7.18 -12.77
C ASP A 54 -6.76 -5.83 -12.60
N THR A 55 -6.74 -5.28 -11.38
CA THR A 55 -6.29 -3.91 -11.12
C THR A 55 -4.98 -3.86 -10.34
N ILE A 56 -4.00 -3.17 -10.91
CA ILE A 56 -2.71 -2.85 -10.26
C ILE A 56 -2.81 -1.47 -9.62
N ILE A 57 -2.64 -1.40 -8.30
CA ILE A 57 -2.61 -0.13 -7.56
C ILE A 57 -1.16 0.37 -7.51
N ILE A 58 -0.91 1.57 -8.03
CA ILE A 58 0.40 2.23 -7.97
C ILE A 58 0.26 3.52 -7.16
N ILE A 59 1.03 3.62 -6.07
CA ILE A 59 1.09 4.83 -5.26
C ILE A 59 2.22 5.71 -5.81
N VAL A 60 1.89 6.93 -6.20
CA VAL A 60 2.87 7.94 -6.60
C VAL A 60 3.03 8.93 -5.44
N PRO A 61 4.21 9.01 -4.80
CA PRO A 61 4.41 9.91 -3.68
C PRO A 61 4.35 11.39 -4.14
N PRO A 62 3.98 12.32 -3.25
CA PRO A 62 4.04 13.74 -3.56
C PRO A 62 5.47 14.18 -3.83
N LYS A 63 5.63 15.21 -4.69
CA LYS A 63 6.94 15.83 -4.90
C LYS A 63 7.40 16.49 -3.59
N PRO A 64 8.68 16.34 -3.20
CA PRO A 64 9.25 17.08 -2.06
C PRO A 64 9.10 18.59 -2.23
N GLU A 65 8.96 19.31 -1.12
CA GLU A 65 8.90 20.77 -1.14
C GLU A 65 10.25 21.37 -1.54
N ALA A 66 10.23 22.61 -2.05
CA ALA A 66 11.46 23.28 -2.47
C ALA A 66 12.38 23.51 -1.26
N GLY A 67 13.57 22.90 -1.29
CA GLY A 67 14.55 22.99 -0.20
C GLY A 67 14.39 21.94 0.90
N GLU A 68 13.41 21.03 0.79
CA GLU A 68 13.31 19.84 1.65
C GLU A 68 14.44 18.85 1.32
N ASP A 69 14.97 18.20 2.35
CA ASP A 69 15.94 17.12 2.17
C ASP A 69 15.26 15.88 1.57
N LEU A 70 15.86 15.31 0.52
CA LEU A 70 15.24 14.21 -0.23
C LEU A 70 15.11 12.92 0.57
N GLU A 71 16.08 12.61 1.43
CA GLU A 71 16.07 11.41 2.25
C GLU A 71 14.98 11.51 3.32
N ARG A 72 14.84 12.70 3.94
CA ARG A 72 13.74 12.99 4.88
C ARG A 72 12.37 12.99 4.21
N ALA A 73 12.25 13.58 3.02
CA ALA A 73 11.01 13.53 2.26
C ALA A 73 10.62 12.09 1.91
N LEU A 74 11.61 11.25 1.55
CA LEU A 74 11.43 9.84 1.26
C LEU A 74 10.97 9.04 2.50
N GLU A 75 11.66 9.19 3.63
CA GLU A 75 11.30 8.55 4.91
C GLU A 75 9.84 8.88 5.26
N ARG A 76 9.47 10.15 5.23
CA ARG A 76 8.11 10.62 5.51
C ARG A 76 7.05 9.98 4.60
N VAL A 77 7.27 9.91 3.29
CA VAL A 77 6.25 9.36 2.37
C VAL A 77 6.16 7.83 2.46
N THR A 78 7.23 7.14 2.87
CA THR A 78 7.20 5.68 3.07
C THR A 78 6.39 5.26 4.29
N GLU A 79 6.36 6.10 5.33
CA GLU A 79 5.58 5.85 6.56
C GLU A 79 4.07 6.15 6.40
N GLN A 80 3.68 6.84 5.32
CA GLN A 80 2.28 7.25 5.07
C GLN A 80 1.45 6.18 4.35
N SER A 81 2.06 5.08 3.90
CA SER A 81 1.38 3.99 3.22
C SER A 81 1.32 2.76 4.11
N LEU A 82 0.12 2.28 4.40
CA LEU A 82 -0.10 1.02 5.10
C LEU A 82 -0.71 0.00 4.15
N ASP A 83 -0.03 -1.12 3.96
CA ASP A 83 -0.59 -2.31 3.31
C ASP A 83 -1.04 -3.28 4.41
N LEU A 84 -2.36 -3.50 4.53
CA LEU A 84 -2.95 -4.37 5.54
C LEU A 84 -2.49 -5.83 5.42
N LEU A 85 -1.99 -6.23 4.25
CA LEU A 85 -1.48 -7.57 3.98
C LEU A 85 0.04 -7.67 4.13
N PHE A 86 0.71 -6.60 4.62
CA PHE A 86 2.15 -6.56 4.79
C PHE A 86 2.58 -6.67 6.27
N SER A 87 2.93 -7.87 6.73
CA SER A 87 3.56 -8.02 8.06
C SER A 87 4.81 -8.90 8.11
N SER A 88 5.29 -9.45 6.98
CA SER A 88 6.45 -10.35 6.99
C SER A 88 7.40 -10.26 5.80
N GLY A 89 7.30 -9.23 4.94
CA GLY A 89 8.28 -8.98 3.88
C GLY A 89 7.89 -9.42 2.46
N ILE A 90 6.61 -9.69 2.18
CA ILE A 90 6.09 -10.00 0.83
C ILE A 90 5.59 -8.75 0.07
N GLY A 91 5.59 -7.57 0.70
CA GLY A 91 5.11 -6.30 0.17
C GLY A 91 6.15 -5.18 0.29
N GLY A 92 7.25 -5.31 -0.44
CA GLY A 92 8.18 -4.23 -0.71
C GLY A 92 8.61 -4.38 -2.16
N PHE A 93 7.87 -3.74 -3.07
CA PHE A 93 7.72 -4.12 -4.47
C PHE A 93 6.99 -5.46 -4.69
N PHE A 94 5.67 -5.35 -4.87
CA PHE A 94 4.92 -5.99 -5.95
C PHE A 94 5.51 -7.32 -6.46
N ILE A 95 5.11 -8.41 -5.82
CA ILE A 95 4.93 -9.66 -6.53
C ILE A 95 3.45 -10.01 -6.44
N PRO A 96 2.65 -9.62 -7.43
CA PRO A 96 1.38 -10.26 -7.64
C PRO A 96 1.65 -11.63 -8.26
N ASP A 97 0.60 -12.38 -8.57
CA ASP A 97 0.75 -13.65 -9.27
C ASP A 97 1.69 -13.60 -10.49
N ASP A 98 2.12 -14.79 -10.94
CA ASP A 98 3.11 -14.95 -12.00
C ASP A 98 2.80 -14.15 -13.28
N ALA A 99 1.54 -13.91 -13.64
CA ALA A 99 1.17 -13.18 -14.83
C ALA A 99 1.48 -11.67 -14.70
N GLN A 100 1.18 -11.08 -13.56
CA GLN A 100 1.33 -9.63 -13.34
C GLN A 100 2.80 -9.23 -13.04
N LYS A 101 3.63 -10.17 -12.56
CA LYS A 101 5.10 -9.99 -12.47
C LYS A 101 5.71 -9.56 -13.81
N TRP A 102 5.29 -10.19 -14.91
CA TRP A 102 5.86 -9.92 -16.24
C TRP A 102 5.48 -8.54 -16.76
N LEU A 103 4.27 -8.07 -16.45
CA LEU A 103 3.82 -6.72 -16.80
C LEU A 103 4.64 -5.64 -16.11
N LEU A 104 4.85 -5.76 -14.79
CA LEU A 104 5.67 -4.78 -14.06
C LEU A 104 7.14 -4.82 -14.46
N ARG A 105 7.67 -6.00 -14.73
CA ARG A 105 9.02 -6.13 -15.29
C ARG A 105 9.13 -5.37 -16.61
N ALA A 106 8.14 -5.51 -17.50
CA ALA A 106 8.10 -4.78 -18.76
C ALA A 106 8.02 -3.25 -18.54
N MET A 107 7.15 -2.79 -17.63
CA MET A 107 7.04 -1.36 -17.28
C MET A 107 8.37 -0.79 -16.75
N ARG A 108 9.05 -1.54 -15.87
CA ARG A 108 10.36 -1.13 -15.33
C ARG A 108 11.41 -1.04 -16.42
N LEU A 109 11.50 -2.04 -17.30
CA LEU A 109 12.45 -2.03 -18.43
C LEU A 109 12.18 -0.84 -19.36
N ALA A 110 10.93 -0.60 -19.74
CA ALA A 110 10.54 0.55 -20.57
C ALA A 110 10.85 1.90 -19.92
N SER A 111 10.78 2.00 -18.59
CA SER A 111 11.16 3.22 -17.86
C SER A 111 12.67 3.47 -17.87
N GLN A 112 13.47 2.41 -17.89
CA GLN A 112 14.93 2.51 -17.94
C GLN A 112 15.42 2.90 -19.34
N GLU A 113 14.80 2.37 -20.40
CA GLU A 113 15.08 2.79 -21.78
C GLU A 113 14.75 4.28 -22.01
N LYS A 114 13.71 4.81 -21.36
CA LYS A 114 13.38 6.24 -21.41
C LYS A 114 14.35 7.12 -20.61
N ALA A 115 14.94 6.60 -19.55
CA ALA A 115 15.92 7.30 -18.73
C ALA A 115 17.32 7.30 -19.35
N ASP A 116 17.56 6.43 -20.34
CA ASP A 116 18.82 6.30 -21.08
C ASP A 116 18.65 6.60 -22.58
N PRO A 117 18.42 7.87 -22.99
CA PRO A 117 18.24 8.23 -24.39
C PRO A 117 19.54 8.21 -25.22
N ALA A 118 20.66 7.81 -24.62
CA ALA A 118 21.96 7.78 -25.27
C ALA A 118 22.74 6.54 -24.82
N GLY A 119 22.41 5.40 -25.42
CA GLY A 119 23.35 4.28 -25.45
C GLY A 119 24.70 4.76 -26.01
N SER A 120 25.75 4.65 -25.21
CA SER A 120 27.13 4.46 -25.69
C SER A 120 27.58 3.06 -25.31
#